data_AF-A0A967MZD1-F1
#
_entry.id   AF-A0A967MZD1-F1
#
_cell.length_a   1.000
_cell.length_b   1.000
_cell.length_c   1.000
_cell.angle_alpha   90.00
_cell.angle_beta   90.00
_cell.angle_gamma   90.00
#
_symmetry.space_group_name_H-M   'P 1'
#
loop_
_entity.id
_entity.type
_entity.pdbx_description
1 polymer ?
#
loop_
_entity_poly.entity_id
_entity_poly.type
_entity_poly.pdbx_seq_one_letter_code
_entity_poly.pdbx_strand_id
1 'polypeptide(L)' 'MQTFGGFAFAREYGIERKWRECRLYQIAPISTNMILAYIGQHVLGLPRSY' A
#
# COMPACT_ATOMS: atom_id res chain seq x y z
N MET A 1 2.59 -13.06 -5.08
CA MET A 1 3.97 -13.57 -5.30
C MET A 1 4.26 -14.80 -4.46
N GLN A 2 4.04 -14.77 -3.14
CA GLN A 2 4.36 -15.87 -2.22
C GLN A 2 3.82 -17.25 -2.64
N THR A 3 2.55 -17.33 -3.08
CA THR A 3 1.93 -18.60 -3.49
C THR A 3 2.48 -19.17 -4.81
N PHE A 4 2.83 -18.32 -5.77
CA PHE A 4 3.28 -18.73 -7.10
C PHE A 4 4.82 -18.86 -7.22
N GLY A 5 5.56 -18.51 -6.16
CA GLY A 5 7.01 -18.56 -6.14
C GLY A 5 7.65 -17.86 -7.34
N GLY A 6 8.67 -18.48 -7.95
CA GLY A 6 9.36 -17.95 -9.12
C GLY A 6 8.45 -17.72 -10.34
N PHE A 7 7.38 -18.51 -10.50
CA PHE A 7 6.43 -18.33 -11.59
C PHE A 7 5.63 -17.02 -11.49
N ALA A 8 5.61 -16.36 -10.33
CA ALA A 8 4.99 -15.04 -10.21
C ALA A 8 5.65 -13.96 -11.08
N PHE A 9 6.92 -14.17 -11.48
CA PHE A 9 7.68 -13.28 -12.36
C PHE A 9 7.49 -13.56 -13.86
N ALA A 10 6.88 -14.70 -14.21
CA ALA A 10 6.62 -15.07 -15.58
C ALA A 10 5.61 -14.09 -16.21
N ARG A 11 5.94 -13.56 -17.39
CA ARG A 11 5.23 -12.46 -18.04
C ARG A 11 3.81 -12.88 -18.47
N GLU A 12 3.63 -14.16 -18.73
CA GLU A 12 2.40 -14.82 -19.17
C GLU A 12 1.27 -14.66 -18.13
N TYR A 13 1.60 -14.66 -16.84
CA TYR A 13 0.62 -14.53 -15.77
C TYR A 13 0.38 -13.08 -15.34
N GLY A 14 1.27 -12.15 -15.68
CA GLY A 14 1.15 -10.72 -15.36
C GLY A 14 1.11 -10.39 -13.86
N ILE A 15 1.40 -11.34 -12.97
CA ILE A 15 1.30 -11.20 -11.51
C ILE A 15 2.31 -10.16 -10.99
N GLU A 16 3.55 -10.22 -11.47
CA GLU A 16 4.60 -9.25 -11.13
C GLU A 16 4.19 -7.81 -11.46
N ARG A 17 3.62 -7.61 -12.65
CA ARG A 17 3.16 -6.31 -13.11
C ARG A 17 2.10 -5.74 -12.17
N LYS A 18 1.09 -6.54 -11.83
CA LYS A 18 0.03 -6.11 -10.91
C LYS A 18 0.55 -5.86 -9.50
N TRP A 19 1.48 -6.68 -9.03
CA TRP A 19 2.10 -6.46 -7.73
C TRP A 19 2.86 -5.12 -7.67
N ARG A 20 3.59 -4.75 -8.73
CA ARG A 20 4.25 -3.44 -8.84
C ARG A 20 3.26 -2.29 -8.92
N GLU A 21 2.23 -2.40 -9.77
CA GLU A 21 1.20 -1.38 -9.93
C GLU A 21 0.47 -1.10 -8.60
N CYS A 22 0.10 -2.15 -7.85
CA CYS A 22 -0.59 -2.00 -6.57
C CYS A 22 0.28 -1.35 -5.48
N ARG A 23 1.60 -1.57 -5.50
CA ARG A 23 2.51 -0.99 -4.51
C ARG A 23 2.59 0.55 -4.57
N LEU A 24 2.30 1.16 -5.72
CA LEU A 24 2.23 2.61 -5.85
C LEU A 24 1.22 3.22 -4.85
N TYR A 25 0.12 2.53 -4.59
CA TYR A 25 -0.93 3.00 -3.69
C TYR A 25 -0.55 3.03 -2.20
N GLN A 26 0.61 2.49 -1.83
CA GLN A 26 1.13 2.64 -0.46
C GLN A 26 1.74 4.04 -0.21
N ILE A 27 2.11 4.76 -1.28
CA ILE A 27 2.79 6.04 -1.19
C ILE A 27 1.92 7.17 -1.76
N ALA A 28 1.25 6.91 -2.90
CA ALA A 28 0.45 7.90 -3.62
C ALA A 28 -1.03 7.47 -3.69
N PRO A 29 -1.99 8.41 -3.76
CA PRO A 29 -1.81 9.87 -3.73
C PRO A 29 -1.55 10.42 -2.32
N ILE A 30 -1.89 9.67 -1.28
CA ILE A 30 -1.73 10.06 0.12
C ILE A 30 -1.03 8.90 0.82
N SER A 31 0.01 9.23 1.60
CA SER A 31 0.75 8.20 2.34
C SER A 31 -0.09 7.61 3.47
N THR A 32 0.17 6.36 3.82
CA THR A 32 -0.47 5.69 4.96
C THR A 32 -0.34 6.48 6.26
N ASN A 33 0.81 7.15 6.47
CA ASN A 33 1.04 7.95 7.68
C ASN A 33 0.05 9.12 7.79
N MET A 34 -0.27 9.79 6.69
CA MET A 34 -1.26 10.88 6.68
C MET A 34 -2.67 10.36 6.95
N ILE A 35 -3.01 9.17 6.43
CA ILE A 35 -4.29 8.52 6.71
C ILE A 35 -4.39 8.16 8.20
N LEU A 36 -3.33 7.59 8.78
CA LEU A 36 -3.29 7.26 10.21
C LEU A 36 -3.36 8.51 11.09
N ALA A 37 -2.67 9.60 10.71
CA ALA A 37 -2.76 10.88 11.41
C ALA A 37 -4.19 11.46 11.38
N TYR A 38 -4.88 11.34 10.24
CA TYR A 38 -6.29 11.73 10.11
C TYR A 38 -7.18 10.94 11.08
N ILE A 39 -7.03 9.61 11.11
CA ILE A 39 -7.79 8.73 12.02
C ILE A 39 -7.51 9.11 13.48
N GLY A 40 -6.23 9.29 13.84
CA GLY A 40 -5.84 9.68 15.21
C GLY A 40 -6.49 10.99 15.66
N GLN A 41 -6.48 12.02 14.81
CA GLN A 41 -7.02 13.34 15.16
C GLN A 41 -8.56 13.40 15.09
N HIS A 42 -9.15 12.89 14.01
CA HIS A 42 -10.56 13.14 13.71
C HIS A 42 -11.49 12.04 14.21
N VAL A 43 -11.02 10.78 14.24
CA VAL A 43 -11.84 9.64 14.67
C VAL A 43 -11.59 9.34 16.16
N LEU A 44 -10.33 9.40 16.59
CA LEU A 44 -9.93 9.03 17.95
C LEU A 44 -9.74 10.23 18.90
N GLY A 45 -9.78 11.47 18.40
CA GLY A 45 -9.69 12.69 19.22
C GLY A 45 -8.32 12.94 19.87
N LEU A 46 -7.26 12.30 19.36
CA LEU A 46 -5.91 12.47 19.88
C LEU A 46 -5.31 13.81 19.40
N PRO A 47 -4.41 14.42 20.19
CA PRO A 47 -3.71 15.63 19.77
C PRO A 47 -2.88 15.38 18.50
N ARG A 48 -2.70 16.43 17.69
CA ARG A 48 -1.98 16.37 16.43
C ARG A 48 -0.52 15.96 16.64
N SER A 49 -0.16 14.77 16.15
CA SER A 49 1.24 14.35 16.00
C SER A 49 1.88 15.10 14.82
N TYR A 50 3.08 15.63 15.03
CA TYR A 50 3.87 16.35 14.03
C TYR A 50 4.52 15.38 13.03
#